data_AF-A0A955EU25-F1
#
_entry.id   AF-A0A955EU25-F1
#
_cell.length_a   1.000
_cell.length_b   1.000
_cell.length_c   1.000
_cell.angle_alpha   90.00
_cell.angle_beta   90.00
_cell.angle_gamma   90.00
#
_symmetry.space_group_name_H-M   'P 1'
#
loop_
_entity.id
_entity.type
_entity.pdbx_description
1 polymer ?
#
loop_
_entity_poly.entity_id
_entity_poly.type
_entity_poly.pdbx_seq_one_letter_code
_entity_poly.pdbx_strand_id
1 'polypeptide(L)'
;MSGPRRREAAGFTLLEVMCAFAILAIVSAFMVVLWTQSLDKAGTAIDRREMREIADSFFSRVLYEDTEHRDGDSGTMDIAYGQWADLPQARRDRYRDYRYVLEKRLVTAAGTSSTDSDAEPLFDSSRDGTDERGTTSTTGGTTSEEGDAAGGTNLWRVTLKIFRLDDPQGEENPLITLQTYRRPADTGANRAATR
;
A
#
# COMPACT_ATOMS: atom_id res chain seq x y z
N MET A 1 37.06 -71.18 -0.39
CA MET A 1 38.22 -70.26 -0.42
C MET A 1 37.83 -69.04 -1.24
N SER A 2 37.41 -67.96 -0.58
CA SER A 2 37.05 -66.70 -1.23
C SER A 2 38.28 -65.80 -1.27
N GLY A 3 38.82 -65.57 -2.47
CA GLY A 3 39.92 -64.62 -2.67
C GLY A 3 39.44 -63.17 -2.53
N PRO A 4 40.31 -62.26 -2.05
CA PRO A 4 39.93 -60.86 -1.87
C PRO A 4 39.67 -60.21 -3.23
N ARG A 5 38.44 -59.72 -3.45
CA ARG A 5 38.13 -58.84 -4.58
C ARG A 5 38.87 -57.53 -4.36
N ARG A 6 39.93 -57.28 -5.13
CA ARG A 6 40.52 -55.94 -5.24
C ARG A 6 39.42 -55.02 -5.78
N ARG A 7 38.92 -54.12 -4.92
CA ARG A 7 38.16 -52.95 -5.38
C ARG A 7 39.17 -52.08 -6.12
N GLU A 8 39.06 -52.01 -7.44
CA GLU A 8 39.80 -51.04 -8.23
C GLU A 8 39.35 -49.65 -7.81
N ALA A 9 40.25 -48.90 -7.17
CA ALA A 9 40.04 -47.49 -6.93
C ALA A 9 40.13 -46.78 -8.28
N ALA A 10 38.99 -46.53 -8.91
CA ALA A 10 38.91 -45.71 -10.11
C ALA A 10 39.36 -44.29 -9.73
N GLY A 11 40.56 -43.89 -10.18
CA GLY A 11 41.07 -42.54 -9.99
C GLY A 11 40.31 -41.55 -10.87
N PHE A 12 40.02 -40.36 -10.34
CA PHE A 12 39.41 -39.27 -11.10
C PHE A 12 40.32 -38.88 -12.27
N THR A 13 39.75 -38.82 -13.48
CA THR A 13 40.51 -38.34 -14.63
C THR A 13 40.65 -36.81 -14.56
N LEU A 14 41.76 -36.26 -15.05
CA LEU A 14 41.99 -34.81 -15.06
C LEU A 14 40.86 -34.05 -15.79
N LEU A 15 40.28 -34.66 -16.83
CA LEU A 15 39.13 -34.13 -17.56
C LEU A 15 37.90 -33.99 -16.66
N GLU A 16 37.65 -34.97 -15.79
CA GLU A 16 36.51 -34.97 -14.87
C GLU A 16 36.65 -33.87 -13.81
N VAL A 17 37.87 -33.64 -13.31
CA VAL A 17 38.17 -32.53 -12.39
C VAL A 17 37.92 -31.19 -13.07
N MET A 18 38.42 -31.00 -14.29
CA MET A 18 38.20 -29.76 -15.05
C MET A 18 36.71 -29.50 -15.35
N CYS A 19 35.97 -30.55 -15.71
CA CYS A 19 34.53 -30.47 -15.94
C CYS A 19 33.77 -30.06 -14.66
N ALA A 20 34.13 -30.66 -13.51
CA ALA A 20 33.55 -30.31 -12.23
C ALA A 20 33.81 -28.84 -11.86
N PHE A 21 35.02 -28.33 -12.09
CA PHE A 21 35.33 -26.91 -11.87
C PHE A 21 34.54 -25.98 -12.80
N ALA A 22 34.37 -26.36 -14.08
CA ALA A 22 33.59 -25.56 -15.02
C ALA A 22 32.11 -25.48 -14.59
N ILE A 23 31.51 -26.61 -14.20
CA ILE A 23 30.14 -26.65 -13.69
C ILE A 23 30.02 -25.81 -12.41
N LEU A 24 30.96 -25.97 -11.47
CA LEU A 24 30.96 -25.22 -10.23
C LEU A 24 31.08 -23.70 -10.46
N ALA A 25 31.91 -23.27 -11.41
CA ALA A 25 32.07 -21.86 -11.77
C ALA A 25 30.77 -21.29 -12.35
N ILE A 26 30.10 -22.02 -13.24
CA ILE A 26 28.82 -21.61 -13.83
C ILE A 26 27.75 -21.50 -12.74
N VAL A 27 27.61 -22.51 -11.88
CA VAL A 27 26.64 -22.51 -10.77
C VAL A 27 26.89 -21.34 -9.83
N SER A 28 28.16 -21.07 -9.50
CA SER A 28 28.54 -19.94 -8.62
C SER A 28 28.17 -18.60 -9.24
N ALA A 29 28.40 -18.41 -10.55
CA ALA A 29 28.02 -17.19 -11.25
C ALA A 29 26.50 -16.96 -11.23
N PHE A 30 25.70 -18.00 -11.49
CA PHE A 30 24.24 -17.91 -11.39
C PHE A 30 23.78 -17.64 -9.96
N MET A 31 24.40 -18.25 -8.97
CA MET A 31 24.05 -18.06 -7.56
C MET A 31 24.28 -16.60 -7.12
N VAL A 32 25.35 -15.94 -7.59
CA VAL A 32 25.59 -14.52 -7.31
C VAL A 32 24.48 -13.64 -7.89
N VAL A 33 24.07 -13.89 -9.14
CA VAL A 33 22.99 -13.11 -9.78
C VAL A 33 21.65 -13.30 -9.06
N LEU A 34 21.33 -14.53 -8.66
CA LEU A 34 20.10 -14.82 -7.90
C LEU A 34 20.14 -14.18 -6.51
N TRP A 35 21.31 -14.17 -5.87
CA TRP A 35 21.49 -13.55 -4.56
C TRP A 35 21.28 -12.03 -4.62
N THR A 36 21.88 -11.34 -5.60
CA THR A 36 21.71 -9.88 -5.74
C THR A 36 20.25 -9.52 -6.02
N GLN A 37 19.58 -10.22 -6.93
CA GLN A 37 18.16 -10.00 -7.20
C GLN A 37 17.27 -10.27 -5.99
N SER A 38 17.62 -11.25 -5.17
CA SER A 38 16.87 -11.57 -3.95
C SER A 38 17.06 -10.50 -2.87
N LEU A 39 18.28 -9.96 -2.73
CA LEU A 39 18.56 -8.85 -1.83
C LEU A 39 17.81 -7.58 -2.24
N ASP A 40 17.78 -7.26 -3.54
CA ASP A 40 17.05 -6.09 -4.04
C ASP A 40 15.53 -6.21 -3.77
N LYS A 41 14.97 -7.40 -3.99
CA LYS A 41 13.56 -7.69 -3.67
C LYS A 41 13.27 -7.65 -2.17
N ALA A 42 14.19 -8.14 -1.34
CA ALA A 42 14.03 -8.09 0.11
C ALA A 42 14.11 -6.65 0.63
N GLY A 43 15.06 -5.85 0.12
CA GLY A 43 15.20 -4.44 0.46
C GLY A 43 13.94 -3.63 0.13
N THR A 44 13.44 -3.76 -1.11
CA THR A 44 12.22 -3.08 -1.54
C THR A 44 10.98 -3.50 -0.73
N ALA A 45 10.88 -4.76 -0.29
CA ALA A 45 9.79 -5.22 0.56
C ALA A 45 9.84 -4.62 1.97
N ILE A 46 11.05 -4.50 2.55
CA ILE A 46 11.25 -3.85 3.85
C ILE A 46 10.91 -2.35 3.75
N ASP A 47 11.43 -1.66 2.73
CA ASP A 47 11.16 -0.24 2.50
C ASP A 47 9.66 0.02 2.35
N ARG A 48 8.93 -0.85 1.63
CA ARG A 48 7.49 -0.72 1.46
C ARG A 48 6.71 -0.89 2.76
N ARG A 49 7.16 -1.79 3.63
CA ARG A 49 6.56 -1.98 4.95
C ARG A 49 6.81 -0.75 5.83
N GLU A 50 8.05 -0.28 5.90
CA GLU A 50 8.42 0.92 6.67
C GLU A 50 7.62 2.13 6.18
N MET A 51 7.53 2.33 4.86
CA MET A 51 6.71 3.39 4.26
C MET A 51 5.24 3.29 4.63
N ARG A 52 4.68 2.08 4.75
CA ARG A 52 3.28 1.90 5.15
C ARG A 52 3.04 2.33 6.59
N GLU A 53 3.92 1.94 7.51
CA GLU A 53 3.82 2.33 8.92
C GLU A 53 3.94 3.86 9.09
N ILE A 54 4.82 4.48 8.30
CA ILE A 54 4.98 5.93 8.23
C ILE A 54 3.73 6.61 7.63
N ALA A 55 3.21 6.07 6.53
CA ALA A 55 2.03 6.58 5.86
C ALA A 55 0.81 6.56 6.80
N ASP A 56 0.60 5.46 7.52
CA ASP A 56 -0.50 5.32 8.48
C ASP A 56 -0.37 6.35 9.62
N SER A 57 0.85 6.55 10.14
CA SER A 57 1.11 7.54 11.18
C SER A 57 0.86 8.97 10.70
N PHE A 58 1.37 9.32 9.51
CA PHE A 58 1.17 10.63 8.91
C PHE A 58 -0.30 10.86 8.54
N PHE A 59 -0.99 9.85 8.02
CA PHE A 59 -2.40 9.96 7.66
C PHE A 59 -3.29 10.14 8.89
N SER A 60 -3.04 9.37 9.96
CA SER A 60 -3.70 9.55 11.25
C SER A 60 -3.53 10.98 11.76
N ARG A 61 -2.32 11.53 11.66
CA ARG A 61 -2.05 12.92 12.02
C ARG A 61 -2.89 13.90 11.21
N VAL A 62 -2.91 13.77 9.88
CA VAL A 62 -3.72 14.62 8.99
C VAL A 62 -5.21 14.57 9.35
N LEU A 63 -5.69 13.43 9.85
CA LEU A 63 -7.10 13.24 10.21
C LEU A 63 -7.48 13.80 11.57
N TYR A 64 -6.60 13.65 12.58
CA TYR A 64 -6.95 13.93 13.97
C TYR A 64 -6.33 15.21 14.52
N GLU A 65 -5.16 15.60 14.06
CA GLU A 65 -4.59 16.91 14.39
C GLU A 65 -5.22 17.95 13.47
N ASP A 66 -5.63 19.10 14.04
CA ASP A 66 -6.09 20.28 13.30
C ASP A 66 -4.89 20.91 12.58
N THR A 67 -4.41 20.15 11.59
CA THR A 67 -3.26 20.46 10.77
C THR A 67 -3.72 21.31 9.61
N GLU A 68 -2.91 22.32 9.26
CA GLU A 68 -3.20 23.29 8.19
C GLU A 68 -3.21 22.68 6.77
N HIS A 69 -3.21 21.35 6.63
CA HIS A 69 -3.19 20.68 5.34
C HIS A 69 -4.45 20.98 4.54
N ARG A 70 -4.28 21.57 3.37
CA ARG A 70 -5.36 21.90 2.42
C ARG A 70 -5.57 20.75 1.43
N ASP A 71 -6.67 20.81 0.69
CA ASP A 71 -6.83 19.96 -0.49
C ASP A 71 -5.72 20.25 -1.51
N GLY A 72 -5.16 19.21 -2.11
CA GLY A 72 -4.03 19.29 -3.03
C GLY A 72 -2.67 19.54 -2.37
N ASP A 73 -2.60 19.52 -1.03
CA ASP A 73 -1.32 19.73 -0.35
C ASP A 73 -0.32 18.63 -0.72
N SER A 74 0.92 19.03 -1.01
CA SER A 74 1.96 18.10 -1.42
C SER A 74 3.32 18.54 -0.90
N GLY A 75 4.17 17.57 -0.63
CA GLY A 75 5.50 17.81 -0.09
C GLY A 75 6.30 16.52 -0.02
N THR A 76 7.46 16.57 0.63
CA THR A 76 8.33 15.42 0.80
C THR A 76 8.17 14.82 2.20
N MET A 77 8.31 13.50 2.32
CA MET A 77 8.09 12.77 3.57
C MET A 77 9.17 13.07 4.62
N ASP A 78 10.38 13.46 4.21
CA ASP A 78 11.44 13.90 5.12
C ASP A 78 11.07 15.19 5.90
N ILE A 79 10.23 16.05 5.31
CA ILE A 79 9.70 17.24 5.96
C ILE A 79 8.40 16.89 6.70
N ALA A 80 7.40 16.34 6.01
CA ALA A 80 6.07 16.09 6.59
C ALA A 80 6.10 15.15 7.80
N TYR A 81 6.81 14.04 7.68
CA TYR A 81 6.96 13.05 8.74
C TYR A 81 8.29 13.20 9.46
N GLY A 82 9.40 13.31 8.72
CA GLY A 82 10.73 13.28 9.32
C GLY A 82 11.00 14.41 10.31
N GLN A 83 10.52 15.62 10.04
CA GLN A 83 10.64 16.75 10.98
C GLN A 83 9.70 16.60 12.17
N TRP A 84 8.49 16.08 11.95
CA TRP A 84 7.50 15.88 13.01
C TRP A 84 7.89 14.78 13.99
N ALA A 85 8.37 13.65 13.48
CA ALA A 85 8.86 12.53 14.28
C ALA A 85 10.24 12.80 14.90
N ASP A 86 10.76 14.03 14.77
CA ASP A 86 12.07 14.47 15.28
C ASP A 86 13.20 13.48 14.95
N LEU A 87 13.20 12.99 13.70
CA LEU A 87 14.15 11.97 13.30
C LEU A 87 15.53 12.60 13.08
N PRO A 88 16.62 11.90 13.44
CA PRO A 88 17.96 12.32 13.07
C PRO A 88 18.10 12.52 11.56
N GLN A 89 18.86 13.52 11.13
CA GLN A 89 19.01 13.88 9.70
C GLN A 89 19.33 12.67 8.81
N ALA A 90 20.26 11.80 9.25
CA ALA A 90 20.63 10.59 8.51
C ALA A 90 19.46 9.63 8.25
N ARG A 91 18.45 9.59 9.13
CA ARG A 91 17.22 8.83 8.91
C ARG A 91 16.22 9.60 8.05
N ARG A 92 16.13 10.92 8.22
CA ARG A 92 15.25 11.78 7.40
C ARG A 92 15.63 11.75 5.93
N ASP A 93 16.93 11.76 5.62
CA ASP A 93 17.43 11.76 4.24
C ASP A 93 16.92 10.57 3.43
N ARG A 94 16.65 9.42 4.07
CA ARG A 94 16.02 8.24 3.43
C ARG A 94 14.63 8.54 2.87
N TYR A 95 13.92 9.50 3.46
CA TYR A 95 12.54 9.84 3.09
C TYR A 95 12.44 11.00 2.10
N ARG A 96 13.59 11.57 1.71
CA ARG A 96 13.64 12.68 0.76
C ARG A 96 13.17 12.28 -0.64
N ASP A 97 13.36 11.01 -0.98
CA ASP A 97 12.95 10.45 -2.27
C ASP A 97 11.45 10.09 -2.31
N TYR A 98 10.69 10.40 -1.26
CA TYR A 98 9.26 10.12 -1.18
C TYR A 98 8.46 11.42 -1.14
N ARG A 99 7.54 11.56 -2.09
CA ARG A 99 6.60 12.68 -2.18
C ARG A 99 5.21 12.24 -1.74
N TYR A 100 4.49 13.08 -1.01
CA TYR A 100 3.08 12.88 -0.72
C TYR A 100 2.20 13.87 -1.48
N VAL A 101 0.96 13.46 -1.74
CA VAL A 101 -0.13 14.31 -2.21
C VAL A 101 -1.38 13.97 -1.41
N LEU A 102 -2.03 15.00 -0.88
CA LEU A 102 -3.26 14.89 -0.12
C LEU A 102 -4.43 15.41 -0.96
N GLU A 103 -5.48 14.61 -1.08
CA GLU A 103 -6.72 14.98 -1.75
C GLU A 103 -7.87 14.92 -0.74
N LYS A 104 -8.63 16.00 -0.62
CA LYS A 104 -9.82 16.12 0.23
C LYS A 104 -11.01 16.46 -0.67
N ARG A 105 -11.85 15.48 -0.99
CA ARG A 105 -13.04 15.67 -1.82
C ARG A 105 -14.32 15.45 -1.02
N LEU A 106 -15.30 16.32 -1.21
CA LEU A 106 -16.65 16.08 -0.69
C LEU A 106 -17.32 15.04 -1.60
N VAL A 107 -17.83 13.97 -1.00
CA VAL A 107 -18.57 12.90 -1.69
C VAL A 107 -19.92 12.72 -1.00
N THR A 108 -20.97 12.56 -1.80
CA THR A 108 -22.29 12.27 -1.28
C THR A 108 -22.41 10.77 -1.11
N ALA A 109 -22.52 10.28 0.13
CA ALA A 109 -22.90 8.89 0.34
C ALA A 109 -24.36 8.75 -0.06
N ALA A 110 -24.61 8.29 -1.28
CA ALA A 110 -25.94 7.93 -1.74
C ALA A 110 -26.40 6.72 -0.92
N GLY A 111 -27.35 6.91 -0.01
CA GLY A 111 -28.14 5.81 0.50
C GLY A 111 -28.96 5.28 -0.67
N THR A 112 -28.52 4.16 -1.26
CA THR A 112 -29.20 3.34 -2.27
C THR A 112 -30.44 4.00 -2.91
N SER A 113 -30.21 5.02 -3.74
CA SER A 113 -31.24 5.59 -4.61
C SER A 113 -30.74 5.33 -6.02
N SER A 114 -31.41 4.39 -6.69
CA SER A 114 -31.05 3.77 -7.97
C SER A 114 -31.18 4.71 -9.18
N THR A 115 -30.82 5.99 -9.05
CA THR A 115 -31.17 6.99 -10.06
C THR A 115 -30.08 7.96 -10.45
N ASP A 116 -28.92 7.99 -9.79
CA ASP A 116 -27.79 8.82 -10.24
C ASP A 116 -26.58 7.96 -10.62
N SER A 117 -26.16 8.10 -11.87
CA SER A 117 -25.11 7.34 -12.56
C SER A 117 -23.68 7.62 -12.06
N ASP A 118 -23.51 8.51 -11.08
CA ASP A 118 -22.20 8.91 -10.53
C ASP A 118 -21.97 8.45 -9.08
N ALA A 119 -22.87 7.64 -8.53
CA ALA A 119 -22.69 7.05 -7.21
C ALA A 119 -21.69 5.88 -7.27
N GLU A 120 -20.41 6.14 -6.99
CA GLU A 120 -19.44 5.06 -6.72
C GLU A 120 -19.92 4.26 -5.49
N PRO A 121 -20.10 2.93 -5.61
CA PRO A 121 -20.56 2.11 -4.50
C PRO A 121 -19.56 2.20 -3.35
N LEU A 122 -20.06 2.57 -2.17
CA LEU A 122 -19.28 2.74 -0.94
C LEU A 122 -18.61 1.42 -0.47
N PHE A 123 -19.04 0.29 -1.03
CA PHE A 123 -18.46 -1.03 -0.81
C PHE A 123 -18.28 -1.70 -2.17
N ASP A 124 -17.10 -1.57 -2.77
CA ASP A 124 -16.72 -2.38 -3.92
C ASP A 124 -16.39 -3.79 -3.41
N SER A 125 -17.37 -4.70 -3.50
CA SER A 125 -17.19 -6.13 -3.22
C SER A 125 -16.67 -6.91 -4.43
N SER A 126 -16.01 -6.25 -5.39
CA SER A 126 -15.35 -6.91 -6.53
C SER A 126 -14.02 -7.52 -6.10
N ARG A 127 -14.10 -8.57 -5.26
CA ARG A 127 -13.04 -9.57 -5.16
C ARG A 127 -13.32 -10.64 -6.21
N ASP A 128 -12.58 -10.58 -7.30
CA ASP A 128 -12.59 -11.60 -8.35
C ASP A 128 -11.77 -12.84 -7.91
N GLY A 129 -12.41 -14.01 -7.94
CA GLY A 129 -11.88 -15.39 -7.80
C GLY A 129 -11.36 -15.81 -6.42
N THR A 130 -11.77 -16.91 -5.77
CA THR A 130 -12.55 -18.09 -6.15
C THR A 130 -12.94 -18.82 -4.84
N ASP A 131 -14.06 -19.53 -4.86
CA ASP A 131 -14.49 -20.63 -3.96
C ASP A 131 -15.33 -20.38 -2.68
N GLU A 132 -16.49 -21.05 -2.73
CA GLU A 132 -17.29 -21.67 -1.65
C GLU A 132 -18.26 -20.84 -0.77
N ARG A 133 -19.53 -20.90 -1.21
CA ARG A 133 -20.69 -21.40 -0.43
C ARG A 133 -20.85 -20.86 1.01
N GLY A 134 -21.68 -19.83 1.13
CA GLY A 134 -22.27 -19.41 2.40
C GLY A 134 -23.62 -18.73 2.18
N THR A 135 -24.69 -19.51 2.20
CA THR A 135 -26.08 -19.05 2.20
C THR A 135 -26.37 -18.29 3.49
N THR A 136 -26.75 -17.02 3.37
CA THR A 136 -27.57 -16.37 4.39
C THR A 136 -28.65 -15.56 3.70
N SER A 137 -29.87 -16.08 3.75
CA SER A 137 -31.07 -15.37 3.37
C SER A 137 -31.32 -14.23 4.35
N THR A 138 -31.59 -13.03 3.84
CA THR A 138 -32.45 -12.10 4.56
C THR A 138 -33.56 -11.65 3.63
N THR A 139 -34.72 -12.24 3.93
CA THR A 139 -36.06 -12.02 3.43
C THR A 139 -36.38 -10.54 3.20
N GLY A 140 -37.04 -10.28 2.07
CA GLY A 140 -37.59 -8.98 1.74
C GLY A 140 -38.60 -8.48 2.79
N GLY A 141 -38.51 -7.18 3.04
CA GLY A 141 -39.55 -6.37 3.65
C GLY A 141 -39.69 -5.10 2.83
N THR A 142 -40.56 -5.13 1.82
CA THR A 142 -41.11 -3.93 1.19
C THR A 142 -42.07 -3.29 2.18
N THR A 143 -41.62 -2.26 2.88
CA THR A 143 -42.49 -1.27 3.49
C THR A 143 -42.29 0.04 2.74
N SER A 144 -43.27 0.34 1.89
CA SER A 144 -43.47 1.66 1.33
C SER A 144 -43.74 2.62 2.50
N GLU A 145 -42.75 3.45 2.83
CA GLU A 145 -42.99 4.70 3.54
C GLU A 145 -42.67 5.85 2.58
N GLU A 146 -43.71 6.63 2.38
CA GLU A 146 -43.81 7.81 1.56
C GLU A 146 -43.31 9.00 2.39
N GLY A 147 -42.29 9.70 1.89
CA GLY A 147 -41.93 11.05 2.35
C GLY A 147 -40.83 11.14 3.40
N ASP A 148 -39.57 11.20 2.96
CA ASP A 148 -38.70 12.32 3.33
C ASP A 148 -37.53 12.41 2.34
N ALA A 149 -37.05 13.62 2.09
CA ALA A 149 -36.07 13.94 1.06
C ALA A 149 -34.89 12.95 1.04
N ALA A 150 -34.44 12.58 -0.16
CA ALA A 150 -33.21 11.81 -0.40
C ALA A 150 -31.98 12.55 0.15
N GLY A 151 -31.81 12.50 1.47
CA GLY A 151 -30.78 13.18 2.22
C GLY A 151 -29.48 12.38 2.16
N GLY A 152 -28.79 12.45 1.02
CA GLY A 152 -27.43 11.96 0.92
C GLY A 152 -26.58 12.61 2.02
N THR A 153 -25.89 11.81 2.83
CA THR A 153 -24.97 12.37 3.82
C THR A 153 -23.69 12.76 3.10
N ASN A 154 -23.36 14.04 3.10
CA ASN A 154 -22.08 14.52 2.62
C ASN A 154 -20.96 14.02 3.53
N LEU A 155 -19.96 13.36 2.95
CA LEU A 155 -18.74 12.87 3.61
C LEU A 155 -17.52 13.50 2.94
N TRP A 156 -16.48 13.79 3.70
CA TRP A 156 -15.15 14.07 3.14
C TRP A 156 -14.43 12.76 2.87
N ARG A 157 -14.13 12.48 1.61
CA ARG A 157 -13.12 11.51 1.21
C ARG A 157 -11.76 12.16 1.31
N VAL A 158 -10.94 11.69 2.24
CA VAL A 158 -9.54 12.11 2.39
C VAL A 158 -8.67 10.99 1.86
N THR A 159 -7.83 11.30 0.88
CA THR A 159 -6.93 10.36 0.23
C THR A 159 -5.50 10.87 0.35
N LEU A 160 -4.61 10.06 0.90
CA LEU A 160 -3.17 10.28 0.92
C LEU A 160 -2.52 9.35 -0.11
N LYS A 161 -1.78 9.93 -1.05
CA LYS A 161 -0.97 9.21 -2.03
C LYS A 161 0.50 9.48 -1.73
N ILE A 162 1.31 8.43 -1.71
CA ILE A 162 2.77 8.53 -1.56
C ILE A 162 3.41 7.97 -2.82
N PHE A 163 4.37 8.71 -3.35
CA PHE A 163 5.09 8.44 -4.59
C PHE A 163 6.59 8.35 -4.31
N ARG A 164 7.29 7.55 -5.10
CA ARG A 164 8.75 7.45 -5.09
C ARG A 164 9.30 8.28 -6.24
N LEU A 165 10.21 9.21 -5.96
CA LEU A 165 10.71 10.21 -6.93
C LEU A 165 11.70 9.62 -7.95
N ASP A 166 12.35 8.51 -7.62
CA ASP A 166 13.26 7.78 -8.51
C ASP A 166 12.54 6.81 -9.46
N ASP A 167 11.22 6.62 -9.30
CA ASP A 167 10.41 5.82 -10.20
C ASP A 167 9.91 6.70 -11.37
N PRO A 168 10.35 6.47 -12.62
CA PRO A 168 9.91 7.26 -13.78
C PRO A 168 8.42 7.08 -14.10
N GLN A 169 7.76 6.03 -13.57
CA GLN A 169 6.31 5.86 -13.65
C GLN A 169 5.59 6.33 -12.38
N GLY A 170 6.34 6.87 -11.42
CA GLY A 170 5.89 7.19 -10.08
C GLY A 170 4.86 8.31 -10.03
N GLU A 171 4.74 9.19 -11.02
CA GLU A 171 3.69 10.23 -10.99
C GLU A 171 2.27 9.67 -11.19
N GLU A 172 2.14 8.55 -11.91
CA GLU A 172 0.84 7.93 -12.20
C GLU A 172 0.51 6.78 -11.23
N ASN A 173 1.54 6.11 -10.69
CA ASN A 173 1.39 4.94 -9.82
C ASN A 173 1.85 5.23 -8.39
N PRO A 174 0.94 5.57 -7.45
CA PRO A 174 1.30 5.74 -6.06
C PRO A 174 1.83 4.42 -5.46
N LEU A 175 2.92 4.53 -4.71
CA LEU A 175 3.51 3.43 -3.95
C LEU A 175 2.52 2.92 -2.88
N ILE A 176 1.87 3.87 -2.21
CA ILE A 176 0.86 3.66 -1.17
C ILE A 176 -0.26 4.67 -1.39
N THR A 177 -1.50 4.17 -1.32
CA THR A 177 -2.72 5.00 -1.26
C THR A 177 -3.48 4.63 0.01
N LEU A 178 -3.70 5.62 0.87
CA LEU A 178 -4.57 5.50 2.04
C LEU A 178 -5.80 6.37 1.83
N GLN A 179 -6.96 5.85 2.20
CA GLN A 179 -8.22 6.56 2.01
C GLN A 179 -9.12 6.35 3.23
N THR A 180 -9.80 7.42 3.64
CA THR A 180 -10.85 7.35 4.66
C THR A 180 -11.99 8.29 4.32
N TYR A 181 -13.13 8.04 4.96
CA TYR A 181 -14.31 8.87 4.87
C TYR A 181 -14.61 9.46 6.25
N ARG A 182 -14.75 10.77 6.33
CA ARG A 182 -15.08 11.48 7.57
C ARG A 182 -16.30 12.35 7.33
N ARG A 183 -17.27 12.34 8.26
CA ARG A 183 -18.32 13.35 8.24
C ARG A 183 -17.69 14.74 8.39
N PRO A 184 -18.11 15.77 7.64
CA PRO A 184 -17.75 17.14 7.95
C PRO A 184 -17.97 17.33 9.44
N ALA A 185 -16.95 17.75 10.18
CA ALA A 185 -17.19 18.21 11.54
C ALA A 185 -18.29 19.27 11.42
N ASP A 186 -19.33 19.19 12.25
CA ASP A 186 -20.30 20.28 12.39
C ASP A 186 -19.51 21.50 12.89
N THR A 187 -18.89 22.21 11.96
CA THR A 187 -18.16 23.45 12.21
C THR A 187 -19.23 24.40 12.69
N GLY A 188 -19.30 24.54 14.01
CA GLY A 188 -20.38 25.20 14.71
C GLY A 188 -20.68 26.60 14.19
N ALA A 189 -21.55 26.68 13.18
CA ALA A 189 -22.19 27.91 12.72
C ALA A 189 -23.01 28.59 13.84
N ASN A 190 -23.17 27.93 14.99
CA ASN A 190 -23.82 28.47 16.20
C ASN A 190 -22.93 29.35 17.10
N ARG A 191 -21.69 29.69 16.74
CA ARG A 191 -20.86 30.60 17.56
C ARG A 191 -20.87 32.08 17.15
N ALA A 192 -21.62 32.47 16.11
CA ALA A 192 -21.59 33.84 15.59
C ALA A 192 -22.90 34.67 15.75
N ALA A 193 -23.87 34.23 16.56
CA ALA A 193 -25.14 34.95 16.76
C ALA A 193 -25.39 35.42 18.21
N THR A 194 -24.34 35.58 19.02
CA THR A 194 -24.47 36.25 20.33
C THR A 194 -23.28 37.15 20.56
N ARG A 195 -23.35 38.38 20.03
CA ARG A 195 -22.80 39.59 20.65
C ARG A 195 -23.39 40.82 19.99
#